data_AF-A0A251NEW0-F1
#
_entry.id   AF-A0A251NEW0-F1
#
_cell.length_a   1.000
_cell.length_b   1.000
_cell.length_c   1.000
_cell.angle_alpha   90.00
_cell.angle_beta   90.00
_cell.angle_gamma   90.00
#
_symmetry.space_group_name_H-M   'P 1'
#
loop_
_entity.id
_entity.type
_entity.pdbx_description
1 polymer ?
#
loop_
_entity_poly.entity_id
_entity_poly.type
_entity_poly.pdbx_seq_one_letter_code
_entity_poly.pdbx_strand_id
1 'polypeptide(L)' 'MEMLKVQFFVMAICSLVISLLLPSINAQTLAPTPAPTSDGVAVDQGIAYVLMVLALLLTYIIH' A
#
# COMPACT_ATOMS: atom_id res chain seq x y z
N MET A 1 -13.03 -53.30 -6.84
CA MET A 1 -12.98 -52.50 -5.60
C MET A 1 -11.61 -51.89 -5.31
N GLU A 2 -10.52 -52.56 -5.68
CA GLU A 2 -9.15 -52.08 -5.41
C GLU A 2 -8.74 -50.89 -6.29
N MET A 3 -9.06 -50.89 -7.59
CA MET A 3 -8.75 -49.78 -8.50
C MET A 3 -9.37 -48.44 -8.05
N LEU A 4 -10.61 -48.47 -7.56
CA LEU A 4 -11.29 -47.30 -7.00
C LEU A 4 -10.56 -46.75 -5.77
N LYS A 5 -10.13 -47.63 -4.86
CA LYS A 5 -9.36 -47.22 -3.66
C LYS A 5 -8.05 -46.53 -4.03
N VAL A 6 -7.33 -47.08 -5.03
CA VAL A 6 -6.09 -46.48 -5.54
C VAL A 6 -6.35 -45.11 -6.15
N GLN A 7 -7.43 -44.95 -6.93
CA GLN A 7 -7.78 -43.66 -7.54
C GLN A 7 -8.11 -42.59 -6.48
N PHE A 8 -8.90 -42.94 -5.47
CA PHE A 8 -9.20 -42.03 -4.35
C PHE A 8 -7.94 -41.63 -3.58
N PHE A 9 -7.04 -42.59 -3.36
CA PHE A 9 -5.77 -42.32 -2.68
C PHE A 9 -4.88 -41.36 -3.47
N VAL A 10 -4.78 -41.55 -4.78
CA VAL A 10 -4.02 -40.65 -5.68
C VAL A 10 -4.65 -39.25 -5.69
N MET A 11 -5.97 -39.12 -5.80
CA MET A 11 -6.66 -37.83 -5.73
C MET A 11 -6.42 -37.11 -4.39
N ALA A 12 -6.47 -37.83 -3.27
CA ALA A 12 -6.25 -37.26 -1.95
C ALA A 12 -4.82 -36.72 -1.81
N ILE A 13 -3.81 -37.46 -2.29
CA ILE A 13 -2.42 -37.01 -2.28
C ILE A 13 -2.25 -35.78 -3.18
N CYS A 14 -2.76 -35.80 -4.41
CA CYS A 14 -2.68 -34.66 -5.32
C CYS A 14 -3.34 -33.40 -4.71
N SER A 15 -4.51 -33.55 -4.10
CA SER A 15 -5.21 -32.43 -3.44
C SER A 15 -4.42 -31.88 -2.26
N LEU A 16 -3.79 -32.75 -1.45
CA LEU A 16 -2.96 -32.34 -0.33
C LEU A 16 -1.71 -31.57 -0.80
N VAL A 17 -1.04 -32.09 -1.84
CA VAL A 17 0.13 -31.44 -2.46
C VAL A 17 -0.25 -30.05 -2.99
N ILE A 18 -1.34 -29.96 -3.75
CA ILE A 18 -1.84 -28.68 -4.28
C ILE A 18 -2.17 -27.70 -3.15
N SER A 19 -2.82 -28.16 -2.07
CA SER A 19 -3.15 -27.32 -0.91
C SER A 19 -1.93 -26.83 -0.13
N LEU A 20 -0.80 -27.54 -0.19
CA LEU A 20 0.44 -27.17 0.48
C LEU A 20 1.32 -26.25 -0.38
N LEU A 21 1.30 -26.44 -1.70
CA LEU A 21 2.04 -25.59 -2.64
C LEU A 21 1.34 -24.26 -2.93
N LEU A 22 0.01 -24.21 -2.91
CA LEU A 22 -0.72 -22.97 -3.10
C LEU A 22 -0.78 -22.19 -1.77
N PRO A 23 -0.16 -21.00 -1.68
CA PRO A 23 -0.34 -20.15 -0.51
C PRO A 23 -1.82 -19.80 -0.39
N SER A 24 -2.37 -20.02 0.81
CA SER A 24 -3.74 -19.62 1.12
C SER A 24 -3.83 -18.10 1.08
N ILE A 25 -4.44 -17.57 0.02
CA ILE A 25 -4.78 -16.14 -0.08
C ILE A 25 -5.97 -15.92 0.86
N ASN A 26 -5.68 -15.69 2.13
CA ASN A 26 -6.65 -15.08 3.02
C ASN A 26 -6.91 -13.68 2.48
N ALA A 27 -8.13 -13.41 2.02
CA ALA A 27 -8.57 -12.04 1.75
C ALA A 27 -8.65 -11.32 3.10
N GLN A 28 -7.51 -10.85 3.61
CA GLN A 28 -7.46 -9.98 4.77
C GLN A 28 -8.23 -8.73 4.38
N THR A 29 -9.39 -8.49 5.00
CA THR A 29 -10.04 -7.20 4.94
C THR A 29 -9.06 -6.19 5.51
N LEU A 30 -8.40 -5.44 4.62
CA LEU A 30 -7.50 -4.38 5.02
C LEU A 30 -8.33 -3.39 5.85
N ALA A 31 -7.96 -3.20 7.12
CA ALA A 31 -8.56 -2.15 7.92
C ALA A 31 -8.42 -0.83 7.14
N PRO A 32 -9.40 0.09 7.20
CA PRO A 32 -9.31 1.36 6.51
C PRO A 32 -7.99 2.04 6.85
N THR A 33 -7.11 2.22 5.86
CA THR A 33 -5.86 2.96 6.03
C THR A 33 -6.21 4.36 6.53
N PRO A 34 -5.52 4.88 7.57
CA PRO A 34 -5.69 6.27 8.00
C PRO A 34 -5.60 7.20 6.79
N ALA A 35 -6.49 8.18 6.70
CA ALA A 35 -6.47 9.12 5.58
C ALA A 35 -5.08 9.77 5.46
N PRO A 36 -4.53 9.91 4.24
CA PRO A 36 -3.24 10.56 4.06
C PRO A 36 -3.32 11.98 4.65
N THR A 37 -2.49 12.25 5.65
CA THR A 37 -2.34 13.62 6.15
C THR A 37 -1.48 14.36 5.14
N SER A 38 -2.12 15.23 4.34
CA SER A 38 -1.44 16.09 3.39
C SER A 38 -1.06 17.39 4.10
N ASP A 39 0.22 17.56 4.44
CA ASP A 39 0.77 18.77 5.06
C ASP A 39 0.85 19.97 4.09
N GLY A 40 -0.10 20.09 3.16
CA GLY A 40 -0.15 21.17 2.16
C GLY A 40 -0.20 22.57 2.79
N VAL A 41 -0.70 22.70 4.03
CA VAL A 41 -0.73 23.95 4.80
C VAL A 41 0.68 24.42 5.17
N ALA A 42 1.57 23.50 5.57
CA ALA A 42 2.94 23.85 5.93
C ALA A 42 3.73 24.32 4.70
N VAL A 43 3.47 23.71 3.53
CA VAL A 43 4.07 24.11 2.26
C VAL A 43 3.58 25.50 1.83
N ASP A 44 2.27 25.75 1.89
CA ASP A 44 1.67 27.04 1.56
C ASP A 44 2.24 28.17 2.45
N GLN A 45 2.30 27.94 3.77
CA GLN A 45 2.88 28.89 4.72
C GLN A 45 4.37 29.15 4.47
N GLY A 46 5.13 28.10 4.11
CA GLY A 46 6.53 28.23 3.74
C GLY A 46 6.72 29.11 2.50
N ILE A 47 5.93 28.89 1.45
CA ILE A 47 5.96 29.70 0.23
C ILE A 47 5.57 31.15 0.55
N ALA A 48 4.53 31.37 1.36
CA ALA A 48 4.10 32.71 1.76
C ALA A 48 5.23 33.48 2.48
N TYR A 49 5.95 32.83 3.40
CA TYR A 49 7.05 33.47 4.12
C TYR A 49 8.24 33.78 3.19
N VAL A 50 8.58 32.87 2.28
CA VAL A 50 9.63 33.10 1.26
C VAL A 50 9.27 34.27 0.37
N LEU A 51 8.02 34.35 -0.12
CA LEU A 51 7.57 35.45 -0.95
C LEU A 51 7.55 36.78 -0.21
N MET A 52 7.17 36.79 1.08
CA MET A 52 7.23 37.99 1.93
C MET A 52 8.67 38.51 2.06
N VAL A 53 9.62 37.63 2.37
CA VAL A 53 11.04 38.01 2.51
C VAL A 53 11.61 38.45 1.16
N LEU A 54 11.26 37.76 0.07
CA LEU A 54 11.66 38.14 -1.28
C LEU A 54 11.16 39.55 -1.63
N ALA A 55 9.90 39.87 -1.33
CA ALA A 55 9.33 41.19 -1.57
C ALA A 55 10.07 42.28 -0.77
N LEU A 56 10.36 42.03 0.51
CA LEU A 56 11.16 42.93 1.33
C LEU A 56 12.56 43.16 0.72
N LEU A 57 13.23 42.10 0.28
CA LEU A 57 14.55 42.18 -0.34
C LEU A 57 14.54 42.95 -1.65
N LEU A 58 13.58 42.67 -2.54
CA LEU A 58 13.42 43.38 -3.81
C LEU A 58 13.17 44.87 -3.58
N THR A 59 12.32 45.21 -2.61
CA THR A 59 12.03 46.61 -2.28
C THR A 59 13.27 47.32 -1.77
N TYR A 60 14.08 46.67 -0.92
CA TYR A 60 15.33 47.22 -0.41
C TYR A 60 16.40 47.43 -1.49
N ILE A 61 16.48 46.53 -2.48
CA ILE A 61 17.48 46.64 -3.57
C ILE A 61 17.13 47.76 -4.55
N ILE A 62 15.83 48.01 -4.76
CA ILE A 62 15.32 48.96 -5.77
C ILE A 62 15.12 50.37 -5.20
N HIS A 63 14.98 50.49 -3.88
CA HIS A 63 14.81 51.76 -3.17
C HIS A 63 16.15 52.47 -2.94
#